data_AF-A0A3N5PQ31-F1
#
_entry.id   AF-A0A3N5PQ31-F1
#
_cell.length_a   1.000
_cell.length_b   1.000
_cell.length_c   1.000
_cell.angle_alpha   90.00
_cell.angle_beta   90.00
_cell.angle_gamma   90.00
#
_symmetry.space_group_name_H-M   'P 1'
#
loop_
_entity.id
_entity.type
_entity.pdbx_description
1 polymer ?
#
loop_
_entity_poly.entity_id
_entity_poly.type
_entity_poly.pdbx_seq_one_letter_code
_entity_poly.pdbx_strand_id
1 'polypeptide(L)'
;MLTLIQIELYKIFKKWRTYIGFMAIGVLVPIIHTAMVFEGKDTLNFMTRNIQDSFVFVGNLLNGYLVSYLILTSLAVHIPFLIALVAGDLLAGEATAGTYRMLITRPISRTQIITSKFLA
;
A
#
# COMPACT_ATOMS: atom_id res chain seq x y z
N MET A 1 -23.61 15.06 6.98
CA MET A 1 -22.90 13.75 6.91
C MET A 1 -22.07 13.66 5.65
N LEU A 2 -22.68 13.60 4.47
CA LEU A 2 -21.96 13.53 3.18
C LEU A 2 -21.00 14.72 2.96
N THR A 3 -21.40 15.93 3.36
CA THR A 3 -20.54 17.13 3.29
C THR A 3 -19.31 17.04 4.20
N LEU A 4 -19.42 16.41 5.37
CA LEU A 4 -18.25 16.17 6.24
C LEU A 4 -17.29 15.17 5.61
N ILE A 5 -17.82 14.07 5.07
CA ILE A 5 -17.01 13.03 4.39
C ILE A 5 -16.29 13.62 3.18
N GLN A 6 -16.97 14.44 2.37
CA GLN A 6 -16.34 15.13 1.23
C GLN A 6 -15.21 16.07 1.67
N ILE A 7 -15.37 16.79 2.77
CA ILE A 7 -14.31 17.67 3.31
C ILE A 7 -13.12 16.84 3.82
N GLU A 8 -13.37 15.72 4.50
CA GLU A 8 -12.31 14.80 4.94
C GLU A 8 -11.57 14.21 3.75
N LEU A 9 -12.27 13.65 2.77
CA LEU A 9 -11.68 13.13 1.53
C LEU A 9 -10.85 14.20 0.80
N TYR A 10 -11.37 15.42 0.67
CA TYR A 10 -10.62 16.52 0.05
C TYR A 10 -9.32 16.82 0.81
N LYS A 11 -9.33 16.78 2.15
CA LYS A 11 -8.11 16.93 2.96
C LYS A 11 -7.13 15.77 2.73
N ILE A 12 -7.61 14.54 2.61
CA ILE A 12 -6.79 13.35 2.34
C ILE A 12 -6.07 13.49 0.99
N PHE A 13 -6.81 13.85 -0.07
CA PHE A 13 -6.26 14.03 -1.42
C PHE A 13 -5.32 15.23 -1.55
N LYS A 14 -5.49 16.29 -0.74
CA LYS A 14 -4.61 17.47 -0.81
C LYS A 14 -3.30 17.31 -0.05
N LYS A 15 -3.23 16.39 0.92
CA LYS A 15 -2.02 16.14 1.70
C LYS A 15 -1.01 15.33 0.87
N TRP A 16 0.16 15.92 0.61
CA TRP A 16 1.27 15.23 -0.06
C TRP A 16 1.66 13.91 0.62
N ARG A 17 1.56 13.85 1.96
CA ARG A 17 1.95 12.66 2.73
C ARG A 17 1.16 11.41 2.33
N THR A 18 -0.10 11.54 1.92
CA THR A 18 -0.93 10.43 1.42
C THR A 18 -0.30 9.74 0.20
N TYR A 19 0.42 10.49 -0.63
CA TYR A 19 1.04 9.97 -1.86
C TYR A 19 2.34 9.21 -1.62
N ILE A 20 2.90 9.21 -0.41
CA ILE A 20 4.15 8.50 -0.10
C ILE A 20 4.00 7.00 -0.35
N GLY A 21 2.87 6.40 0.03
CA GLY A 21 2.63 4.97 -0.20
C GLY A 21 2.50 4.64 -1.70
N PHE A 22 1.78 5.47 -2.45
CA PHE A 22 1.66 5.30 -3.90
C PHE A 22 2.99 5.48 -4.62
N MET A 23 3.80 6.46 -4.21
CA MET A 23 5.14 6.67 -4.75
C MET A 23 6.07 5.49 -4.41
N ALA A 24 6.02 4.98 -3.17
CA ALA A 24 6.80 3.83 -2.76
C ALA A 24 6.47 2.59 -3.62
N ILE A 25 5.19 2.26 -3.81
CA ILE A 25 4.77 1.15 -4.69
C ILE A 25 5.18 1.44 -6.14
N GLY A 26 4.95 2.66 -6.61
CA GLY A 26 5.27 3.09 -7.97
C GLY A 26 6.75 2.99 -8.33
N VAL A 27 7.66 3.09 -7.35
CA VAL A 27 9.10 2.90 -7.52
C VAL A 27 9.50 1.45 -7.29
N LEU A 28 8.94 0.79 -6.29
CA LEU A 28 9.27 -0.59 -5.92
C LEU A 28 8.92 -1.58 -7.04
N VAL A 29 7.75 -1.43 -7.68
CA VAL A 29 7.29 -2.37 -8.71
C VAL A 29 8.20 -2.39 -9.95
N PRO A 30 8.56 -1.24 -10.56
CA PRO A 30 9.53 -1.21 -11.65
C PRO A 30 10.88 -1.78 -11.25
N ILE A 31 11.38 -1.47 -10.05
CA ILE A 31 12.67 -2.00 -9.57
C ILE A 31 12.63 -3.54 -9.53
N ILE A 32 11.59 -4.12 -8.94
CA ILE A 32 11.44 -5.58 -8.87
C ILE A 32 11.27 -6.18 -10.27
N HIS A 33 10.47 -5.53 -11.13
CA HIS A 33 10.25 -6.00 -12.49
C HIS A 33 11.55 -6.02 -13.31
N THR A 34 12.32 -4.94 -13.26
CA THR A 34 13.61 -4.82 -13.94
C THR A 34 14.62 -5.83 -13.38
N ALA A 35 14.69 -6.00 -12.05
CA ALA A 35 15.53 -7.02 -11.42
C ALA A 35 15.17 -8.44 -11.91
N MET A 36 13.88 -8.77 -12.02
CA MET A 36 13.45 -10.07 -12.54
C MET A 36 13.78 -10.30 -14.01
N VAL A 37 13.76 -9.25 -14.84
CA VAL A 37 14.15 -9.37 -16.26
C VAL A 37 15.66 -9.64 -16.39
N PHE A 38 16.50 -9.03 -15.55
CA PHE A 38 17.95 -9.22 -15.59
C PHE A 38 18.44 -10.49 -14.87
N GLU A 39 17.83 -10.83 -13.73
CA GLU A 39 18.34 -11.83 -12.79
C GLU A 39 17.40 -13.07 -12.67
N GLY A 40 16.33 -13.12 -13.46
CA GLY A 40 15.27 -14.11 -13.29
C GLY A 40 15.70 -15.56 -13.51
N LYS A 41 16.74 -15.82 -14.32
CA LYS A 41 17.27 -17.18 -14.52
C LYS A 41 18.04 -17.67 -13.30
N ASP A 42 18.86 -16.80 -12.70
CA ASP A 42 19.64 -17.14 -11.52
C ASP A 42 18.76 -17.21 -10.27
N THR A 43 17.75 -16.34 -10.18
CA THR A 43 16.74 -16.38 -9.11
C THR A 43 15.93 -17.67 -9.14
N LEU A 44 15.50 -18.11 -10.34
CA LEU A 44 14.80 -19.38 -10.49
C LEU A 44 15.69 -20.58 -10.14
N ASN A 45 16.93 -20.60 -10.59
CA ASN A 45 17.86 -21.67 -10.23
C ASN A 45 18.14 -21.72 -8.71
N PHE A 46 18.20 -20.57 -8.03
CA PHE A 46 18.32 -20.53 -6.57
C PHE A 46 17.08 -21.07 -5.86
N MET A 47 15.87 -20.68 -6.29
CA MET A 47 14.62 -21.15 -5.68
C MET A 47 14.34 -22.64 -5.96
N THR A 48 14.65 -23.10 -7.17
CA THR A 48 14.35 -24.45 -7.63
C THR A 48 15.47 -25.44 -7.34
N ARG A 49 16.64 -25.01 -6.84
CA ARG A 49 17.79 -25.87 -6.52
C ARG A 49 17.43 -27.11 -5.70
N ASN A 50 16.63 -26.96 -4.65
CA ASN A 50 16.19 -28.07 -3.80
C ASN A 50 15.19 -29.02 -4.49
N ILE A 51 14.54 -28.57 -5.56
CA ILE A 51 13.50 -29.31 -6.29
C ILE A 51 14.08 -29.94 -7.56
N GLN A 52 15.13 -29.35 -8.14
CA GLN A 52 15.87 -29.86 -9.30
C GLN A 52 16.54 -31.22 -9.01
N ASP A 53 16.88 -31.51 -7.75
CA ASP A 53 17.45 -32.80 -7.35
C ASP A 53 16.44 -33.97 -7.47
N SER A 54 15.14 -33.69 -7.54
CA SER A 54 14.08 -34.70 -7.61
C SER A 54 13.17 -34.58 -8.85
N PHE A 55 13.15 -33.42 -9.51
CA PHE A 55 12.28 -33.15 -10.65
C PHE A 55 13.05 -32.51 -11.81
N VAL A 56 12.85 -33.04 -13.01
CA VAL A 56 13.39 -32.47 -14.25
C VAL A 56 12.44 -31.41 -14.78
N PHE A 57 12.87 -30.16 -14.77
CA PHE A 57 12.11 -29.05 -15.33
C PHE A 57 12.42 -28.88 -16.82
N VAL A 58 11.40 -28.98 -17.67
CA VAL A 58 11.54 -28.85 -19.14
C VAL A 58 10.76 -27.61 -19.61
N GLY A 59 11.44 -26.72 -20.34
CA GLY A 59 10.84 -25.52 -20.95
C GLY A 59 11.31 -24.20 -20.35
N ASN A 60 10.69 -23.08 -20.77
CA ASN A 60 10.96 -21.75 -20.23
C ASN A 60 10.14 -21.49 -18.96
N LEU A 61 10.77 -21.71 -17.79
CA LEU A 61 10.16 -21.45 -16.49
C LEU A 61 9.94 -19.95 -16.21
N LEU A 62 10.68 -19.09 -16.91
CA LEU A 62 10.63 -17.64 -16.78
C LEU A 62 9.50 -17.09 -17.66
N ASN A 63 8.26 -17.31 -17.20
CA ASN A 63 7.05 -16.79 -17.83
C ASN A 63 6.62 -15.47 -17.15
N GLY A 64 6.07 -14.54 -17.92
CA GLY A 64 5.47 -13.30 -17.40
C GLY A 64 4.39 -13.54 -16.34
N TYR A 65 3.69 -14.68 -16.38
CA TYR A 65 2.77 -15.09 -15.32
C TYR A 65 3.49 -15.32 -13.99
N LEU A 66 4.61 -16.05 -14.01
CA LEU A 66 5.41 -16.36 -12.81
C LEU A 66 6.04 -15.08 -12.23
N VAL A 67 6.56 -14.22 -13.10
CA VAL A 67 7.08 -12.89 -12.71
C VAL A 67 5.98 -12.06 -12.03
N SER A 68 4.79 -11.98 -12.64
CA SER A 68 3.66 -11.23 -12.08
C SER A 68 3.18 -11.79 -10.75
N TYR A 69 3.13 -13.13 -10.63
CA TYR A 69 2.74 -13.81 -9.40
C TYR A 69 3.72 -13.55 -8.26
N LEU A 70 5.04 -13.58 -8.53
CA LEU A 70 6.06 -13.28 -7.53
C LEU A 70 5.99 -11.81 -7.09
N ILE A 71 5.81 -10.88 -8.03
CA ILE A 71 5.61 -9.45 -7.73
C ILE A 71 4.37 -9.26 -6.84
N LEU A 72 3.23 -9.85 -7.21
CA LEU A 72 1.99 -9.72 -6.45
C LEU A 72 2.14 -10.28 -5.03
N THR A 73 2.76 -11.45 -4.90
CA THR A 73 3.01 -12.10 -3.60
C THR A 73 3.95 -11.25 -2.73
N SER A 74 4.98 -10.65 -3.31
CA SER A 74 5.89 -9.73 -2.59
C SER A 74 5.18 -8.47 -2.09
N LEU A 75 4.24 -7.94 -2.88
CA LEU A 75 3.44 -6.76 -2.52
C LEU A 75 2.35 -7.05 -1.48
N ALA A 76 2.00 -8.32 -1.24
CA ALA A 76 0.92 -8.69 -0.32
C ALA A 76 1.13 -8.16 1.10
N VAL A 77 2.38 -8.03 1.57
CA VAL A 77 2.72 -7.47 2.88
C VAL A 77 2.79 -5.94 2.85
N HIS A 78 3.31 -5.38 1.76
CA HIS A 78 3.55 -3.94 1.63
C HIS A 78 2.25 -3.14 1.50
N ILE A 79 1.24 -3.67 0.79
CA ILE A 79 -0.03 -2.97 0.55
C ILE A 79 -0.78 -2.69 1.88
N PRO A 80 -1.07 -3.68 2.75
CA PRO A 80 -1.75 -3.42 4.02
C PRO A 80 -0.96 -2.49 4.94
N PHE A 81 0.38 -2.64 4.95
CA PHE A 81 1.27 -1.79 5.74
C PHE A 81 1.15 -0.31 5.35
N LEU A 82 1.21 -0.02 4.05
CA LEU A 82 1.10 1.35 3.55
C LEU A 82 -0.29 1.95 3.80
N ILE A 83 -1.35 1.16 3.68
CA ILE A 83 -2.72 1.60 3.99
C ILE A 83 -2.84 1.97 5.47
N ALA A 84 -2.33 1.11 6.38
CA ALA A 84 -2.36 1.38 7.81
C ALA A 84 -1.55 2.64 8.19
N LEU A 85 -0.42 2.88 7.52
CA LEU A 85 0.40 4.07 7.72
C LEU A 85 -0.35 5.35 7.35
N VAL A 86 -1.03 5.37 6.18
CA VAL A 86 -1.81 6.53 5.73
C VAL A 86 -3.01 6.78 6.66
N ALA A 87 -3.75 5.73 7.03
CA ALA A 87 -4.86 5.85 7.98
C ALA A 87 -4.39 6.36 9.35
N GLY A 88 -3.24 5.88 9.82
CA GLY A 88 -2.59 6.34 11.05
C GLY A 88 -2.20 7.82 10.99
N ASP A 89 -1.59 8.28 9.90
CA ASP A 89 -1.22 9.69 9.74
C ASP A 89 -2.43 10.64 9.70
N LEU A 90 -3.57 10.18 9.16
CA LEU A 90 -4.79 10.99 9.15
C LEU A 90 -5.36 11.20 10.57
N LEU A 91 -5.27 10.19 11.43
CA LEU A 91 -5.67 10.28 12.83
C LEU A 91 -4.64 11.07 13.65
N ALA A 92 -3.37 10.66 13.58
CA ALA A 92 -2.29 11.26 14.37
C ALA A 92 -2.01 12.71 13.96
N GLY A 93 -2.01 13.02 12.66
CA GLY A 93 -1.70 14.36 12.16
C GLY A 93 -2.72 15.41 12.60
N GLU A 94 -4.00 15.04 12.77
CA GLU A 94 -5.01 15.95 13.31
C GLU A 94 -4.94 16.09 14.84
N ALA A 95 -4.47 15.05 15.54
CA ALA A 95 -4.17 15.11 16.97
C ALA A 95 -3.00 16.06 17.25
N THR A 96 -1.92 15.94 16.47
CA THR A 96 -0.73 16.81 16.60
C THR A 96 -1.02 18.26 16.23
N ALA A 97 -1.83 18.51 15.20
CA ALA A 97 -2.20 19.87 14.79
C ALA A 97 -3.22 20.55 15.73
N GLY A 98 -3.80 19.82 16.68
CA GLY A 98 -4.80 20.35 17.63
C GLY A 98 -6.18 20.63 17.01
N THR A 99 -6.41 20.27 15.74
CA THR A 99 -7.67 20.50 15.02
C THR A 99 -8.87 19.81 15.69
N TYR A 100 -8.64 18.69 16.38
CA TYR A 100 -9.67 18.03 17.19
C TYR A 100 -10.29 18.98 18.23
N ARG A 101 -9.47 19.84 18.85
CA ARG A 101 -9.97 20.83 19.83
C ARG A 101 -10.89 21.85 19.17
N MET A 102 -10.57 22.28 17.95
CA MET A 102 -11.41 23.20 17.17
C MET A 102 -12.71 22.53 16.72
N LEU A 103 -12.68 21.28 16.25
CA LEU A 103 -13.87 20.57 15.79
C LEU A 103 -14.91 20.36 16.90
N ILE A 104 -14.46 20.14 18.14
CA ILE A 104 -15.34 19.91 19.29
C ILE A 104 -16.00 21.21 19.80
N THR A 105 -15.51 22.39 19.40
CA THR A 105 -16.14 23.69 19.75
C THR A 105 -17.35 24.05 18.89
N ARG A 106 -17.54 23.38 17.74
CA ARG A 106 -18.76 23.56 16.93
C ARG A 106 -19.89 22.65 17.43
N PRO A 107 -21.17 23.05 17.27
CA PRO A 107 -22.32 22.24 17.65
C PRO A 107 -22.56 21.09 16.65
N ILE A 108 -21.60 20.17 16.55
CA ILE A 108 -21.66 18.96 15.73
C ILE A 108 -21.64 17.77 16.69
N SER A 109 -22.52 16.79 16.52
CA SER A 109 -22.57 15.66 17.45
C SER A 109 -21.29 14.81 17.35
N ARG A 110 -20.77 14.37 18.50
CA ARG A 110 -19.50 13.61 18.58
C ARG A 110 -19.55 12.32 17.77
N THR A 111 -20.71 11.67 17.73
CA THR A 111 -20.96 10.46 16.95
C THR A 111 -20.86 10.71 15.45
N GLN A 112 -21.38 11.84 14.99
CA GLN A 112 -21.33 12.27 13.59
C GLN A 112 -19.90 12.56 13.11
N ILE A 113 -19.05 13.12 13.97
CA ILE A 113 -17.63 13.34 13.66
C ILE A 113 -16.91 11.99 13.52
N ILE A 114 -17.09 11.09 14.50
CA ILE A 114 -16.42 9.78 14.50
C ILE A 114 -16.86 8.93 13.30
N THR A 115 -18.17 8.86 12.99
CA THR A 115 -18.66 8.08 11.86
C THR A 115 -18.19 8.65 10.53
N SER A 116 -18.12 9.98 10.39
CA SER A 116 -17.60 10.60 9.17
C SER A 116 -16.11 10.31 8.95
N LYS A 117 -15.33 10.12 10.02
CA LYS A 117 -13.89 9.82 9.97
C LYS A 117 -13.60 8.34 9.78
N PHE A 118 -14.52 7.46 10.17
CA PHE A 118 -14.43 6.03 9.89
C PHE A 118 -14.82 5.70 8.45
N LEU A 119 -15.74 6.48 7.86
CA LEU A 119 -16.22 6.28 6.49
C LEU A 119 -15.37 6.98 5.42
N ALA A 120 -14.58 7.98 5.79
CA ALA A 120 -13.67 8.69 4.90
C ALA A 120 -12.31 7.99 4.85
#